data_AF-Q4PMG4-F1
#
_entry.id   AF-Q4PMG4-F1
#
_cell.length_a   1.000
_cell.length_b   1.000
_cell.length_c   1.000
_cell.angle_alpha   90.00
_cell.angle_beta   90.00
_cell.angle_gamma   90.00
#
_symmetry.space_group_name_H-M   'P 1'
#
loop_
_entity.id
_entity.type
_entity.pdbx_description
1 polymer ?
#
loop_
_entity_poly.entity_id
_entity_poly.type
_entity_poly.pdbx_seq_one_letter_code
_entity_poly.pdbx_strand_id
1 'polypeptide(L)' 'MRAVTIFIVTLVVLESFYFGMYECSAGPAWQVKAKRPKCYKKACKEDNECKFGSCSRCNNGLYGDNTCR' A
#
# COMPACT_ATOMS: atom_id res chain seq x y z
N MET A 1 17.90 32.54 -25.93
CA MET A 1 18.61 31.39 -25.29
C MET A 1 18.08 31.04 -23.90
N ARG A 2 17.91 32.00 -22.96
CA ARG A 2 17.41 31.71 -21.58
C ARG A 2 16.01 31.09 -21.49
N ALA A 3 15.06 31.51 -22.35
CA ALA A 3 13.71 30.97 -22.32
C ALA A 3 13.67 29.48 -22.72
N VAL A 4 14.50 29.08 -23.69
CA VAL A 4 14.59 27.69 -24.18
C VAL A 4 15.15 26.77 -23.09
N THR A 5 16.18 27.21 -22.35
CA THR A 5 16.73 26.44 -21.24
C THR A 5 15.74 26.27 -20.09
N ILE A 6 14.95 27.30 -19.78
CA ILE A 6 13.91 27.19 -18.75
C ILE A 6 12.84 26.17 -19.18
N PHE A 7 12.42 26.22 -20.44
CA PHE A 7 11.42 25.30 -20.99
C PHE A 7 11.88 23.84 -20.95
N ILE A 8 13.14 23.58 -21.32
CA ILE A 8 13.72 22.23 -21.27
C ILE A 8 13.81 21.73 -19.83
N VAL A 9 14.29 22.55 -18.89
CA VAL A 9 14.37 22.17 -17.47
C VAL A 9 12.99 21.85 -16.92
N THR A 10 11.96 22.65 -17.23
CA THR A 10 10.60 22.38 -16.77
C THR A 10 10.04 21.06 -17.32
N LEU A 11 10.34 20.70 -18.57
CA LEU A 11 9.91 19.44 -19.17
C LEU A 11 10.60 18.23 -18.51
N VAL A 12 11.91 18.31 -18.28
CA VAL A 12 12.69 17.24 -17.63
C VAL A 12 12.19 17.00 -16.20
N VAL A 13 11.89 18.08 -15.47
CA VAL A 13 11.33 17.98 -14.12
C VAL A 13 9.95 17.32 -14.17
N LEU A 14 9.09 17.72 -15.11
CA LEU A 14 7.75 17.14 -15.26
C LEU A 14 7.80 15.62 -15.53
N GLU A 15 8.68 15.18 -16.44
CA GLU A 15 8.89 13.76 -16.77
C GLU A 15 9.39 12.96 -15.58
N SER A 16 10.31 13.54 -14.79
CA SER A 16 10.85 12.90 -13.58
C SER A 16 9.77 12.66 -12.52
N PHE A 17 8.88 13.63 -12.31
CA PHE A 17 7.74 13.49 -11.41
C PHE A 17 6.71 12.48 -11.94
N TYR A 18 6.47 12.46 -13.25
CA TYR A 18 5.54 11.52 -13.86
C TYR A 18 6.03 10.07 -13.70
N PHE A 19 7.32 9.82 -13.94
CA PHE A 19 7.91 8.49 -13.79
C PHE A 19 7.89 8.01 -12.33
N GLY A 20 8.29 8.87 -11.38
CA GLY A 20 8.32 8.52 -9.96
C GLY A 20 6.94 8.30 -9.32
N MET A 21 5.90 8.98 -9.80
CA MET A 21 4.53 8.82 -9.28
C MET A 21 3.77 7.65 -9.92
N TYR A 22 4.04 7.32 -11.19
CA TYR A 22 3.29 6.28 -11.91
C TYR A 22 3.79 4.85 -11.61
N GLU A 23 5.05 4.67 -11.21
CA GLU A 23 5.59 3.37 -10.78
C GLU A 23 5.07 2.90 -9.41
N CYS A 24 4.36 3.77 -8.67
CA CYS A 24 3.59 3.36 -7.48
C CYS A 24 2.20 2.82 -7.84
N SER A 25 2.02 2.31 -9.07
CA SER A 25 0.92 1.41 -9.39
C SER A 25 1.02 0.20 -8.47
N ALA A 26 0.17 0.13 -7.43
CA ALA A 26 0.11 -1.01 -6.53
C ALA A 26 0.12 -2.30 -7.37
N GLY A 27 1.22 -3.07 -7.27
CA GLY A 27 1.44 -4.23 -8.12
C GLY A 27 0.23 -5.17 -8.09
N PRO A 28 -0.12 -5.81 -9.22
CA PRO A 28 -1.33 -6.59 -9.31
C PRO A 28 -1.34 -7.69 -8.24
N ALA A 29 -2.49 -7.94 -7.62
CA ALA A 29 -2.65 -8.69 -6.36
C ALA A 29 -2.05 -10.12 -6.34
N TRP A 30 -1.62 -10.66 -7.48
CA TRP A 30 -0.92 -11.94 -7.61
C TRP A 30 0.60 -11.85 -7.39
N GLN A 31 1.20 -10.66 -7.45
CA GLN A 31 2.65 -10.43 -7.25
C GLN A 31 3.06 -10.52 -5.77
N VAL A 32 2.12 -10.40 -4.83
CA VAL A 32 2.38 -10.68 -3.42
C VAL A 32 2.40 -12.19 -3.18
N LYS A 33 3.58 -12.82 -3.36
CA LYS A 33 3.84 -14.23 -2.97
C LYS A 33 3.64 -14.50 -1.47
N ALA A 34 3.44 -13.47 -0.65
CA ALA A 34 3.06 -13.60 0.74
C ALA A 34 1.59 -14.07 0.84
N LYS A 35 1.40 -15.39 0.81
CA LYS A 35 0.11 -16.01 1.12
C LYS A 35 -0.35 -15.52 2.49
N ARG A 36 -1.37 -14.64 2.54
CA ARG A 36 -1.92 -14.15 3.81
C ARG A 36 -2.39 -15.34 4.65
N PRO A 37 -2.06 -15.39 5.95
CA PRO A 37 -2.52 -16.46 6.81
C PRO A 37 -4.05 -16.46 6.87
N LYS A 38 -4.65 -17.65 7.03
CA LYS A 38 -6.12 -17.84 6.94
C LYS A 38 -6.89 -16.95 7.91
N CYS A 39 -6.27 -16.56 9.03
CA CYS A 39 -6.88 -15.72 10.04
C CYS A 39 -7.21 -14.29 9.56
N TYR A 40 -6.56 -13.77 8.51
CA TYR A 40 -6.82 -12.44 7.96
C TYR A 40 -8.19 -12.34 7.25
N LYS A 41 -8.91 -13.45 7.10
CA LYS A 41 -10.28 -13.48 6.58
C LYS A 41 -11.34 -13.35 7.67
N LYS A 42 -10.96 -13.49 8.95
CA LYS A 42 -11.91 -13.42 10.06
C LYS A 42 -12.10 -11.96 10.46
N ALA A 43 -13.36 -11.51 10.44
CA ALA A 43 -13.73 -10.23 10.99
C ALA A 43 -13.59 -10.26 12.52
N CYS A 44 -13.19 -9.14 13.11
CA CYS A 44 -13.02 -8.99 14.55
C CYS A 44 -13.41 -7.59 15.02
N LYS A 45 -13.78 -7.49 16.30
CA LYS A 45 -13.94 -6.22 17.02
C LYS A 45 -12.91 -6.05 18.14
N GLU A 46 -12.52 -7.15 18.76
CA GLU A 46 -11.60 -7.18 19.89
C GLU A 46 -10.45 -8.15 19.64
N ASP A 47 -9.29 -7.86 20.22
CA ASP A 47 -8.08 -8.69 20.09
C ASP A 47 -8.29 -10.14 20.58
N ASN A 48 -9.18 -10.34 21.54
CA ASN A 48 -9.51 -11.66 22.09
C ASN A 48 -10.10 -12.63 21.04
N GLU A 49 -10.79 -12.11 20.02
CA GLU A 49 -11.40 -12.91 18.96
C GLU A 49 -10.37 -13.48 17.98
N CYS A 50 -9.15 -12.94 18.01
CA CYS A 50 -8.07 -13.26 17.08
C CYS A 50 -7.04 -14.24 17.63
N LYS A 51 -7.23 -14.77 18.85
CA LYS A 51 -6.35 -15.75 19.53
C LYS A 51 -6.41 -17.16 18.91
N PHE A 52 -6.10 -17.29 17.62
CA PHE A 52 -6.06 -18.59 16.93
C PHE A 52 -5.00 -18.62 15.84
N GLY A 53 -4.20 -19.69 15.83
CA GLY A 53 -3.08 -19.85 14.90
C GLY A 53 -2.00 -18.79 15.12
N SER A 54 -1.53 -18.16 14.03
CA SER A 54 -0.50 -17.12 14.05
C SER A 54 -1.07 -15.70 14.22
N CYS A 55 -2.39 -15.53 14.28
CA CYS A 55 -3.01 -14.24 14.59
C CYS A 55 -3.20 -14.09 16.10
N SER A 56 -3.12 -12.86 16.57
CA SER A 56 -3.30 -12.52 18.00
C SER A 56 -4.00 -11.20 18.23
N ARG A 57 -4.13 -10.37 17.19
CA ARG A 57 -4.65 -9.01 17.31
C ARG A 57 -5.75 -8.74 16.31
N CYS A 58 -6.67 -7.86 16.67
CA CYS A 58 -7.66 -7.32 15.77
C CYS A 58 -7.17 -5.98 15.18
N ASN A 59 -7.27 -5.82 13.87
CA ASN A 59 -7.00 -4.54 13.22
C ASN A 59 -8.23 -3.63 13.26
N ASN A 60 -8.59 -3.16 14.46
CA ASN A 60 -9.78 -2.34 14.73
C ASN A 60 -9.49 -0.82 14.90
N GLY A 61 -8.30 -0.36 14.49
CA GLY A 61 -7.95 1.05 14.56
C GLY A 61 -8.80 1.93 13.62
N LEU A 62 -8.66 3.25 13.73
CA LEU A 62 -9.34 4.24 12.86
C LEU A 62 -9.14 4.00 11.36
N TYR A 63 -8.02 3.37 10.98
CA TYR A 63 -7.68 2.97 9.62
C TYR A 63 -7.58 1.44 9.45
N GLY A 64 -8.15 0.68 10.39
CA GLY A 64 -8.13 -0.78 10.42
C GLY A 64 -9.18 -1.40 9.51
N ASP A 65 -8.90 -2.62 9.03
CA ASP A 65 -9.80 -3.40 8.17
C ASP A 65 -10.77 -4.31 8.97
N ASN A 66 -10.80 -4.19 10.30
CA ASN A 66 -11.57 -5.03 11.22
C ASN A 66 -11.36 -6.53 10.98
N THR A 67 -10.14 -6.91 10.60
CA THR A 67 -9.74 -8.32 10.41
C THR A 67 -8.64 -8.73 11.38
N CYS A 68 -8.56 -10.02 11.67
CA CYS A 68 -7.51 -10.56 12.53
C CYS A 68 -6.13 -10.50 11.87
N ARG A 69 -5.12 -10.14 12.66
CA ARG A 69 -3.71 -10.03 12.29
C ARG A 69 -2.80 -10.86 13.18
#